data_AF-G7LZG9-F1
#
_entry.id   AF-G7LZG9-F1
#
_cell.length_a   1.000
_cell.length_b   1.000
_cell.length_c   1.000
_cell.angle_alpha   90.00
_cell.angle_beta   90.00
_cell.angle_gamma   90.00
#
_symmetry.space_group_name_H-M   'P 1'
#
loop_
_entity.id
_entity.type
_entity.pdbx_description
1 polymer ?
#
loop_
_entity_poly.entity_id
_entity_poly.type
_entity_poly.pdbx_seq_one_letter_code
_entity_poly.pdbx_strand_id
1 'polypeptide(L)'
;MKIGETELAIIDIITFTGILITFLTGVLNLSQNKKSLYINNITRFRVVWITTFRTHIACLKELSNITNLYVRTKDGTNKIAYRRELEKVVALIKMHLNFTGKLDIELISKVEELKSTINSYLLMYYCKNKIKSIENNSELVNEFYEVIEVISEKKVLQDIWDLAMSNNNFEKMDSIERLNLIGLKNQVKLACKNNPELVKRINNESNQIIEKYECEIGELNEDIDEIVQIYLKAEWIRCKVETRVWPYNRYNEKKVISRLRDRSHRESETK
;
A
#
# COMPACT_ATOMS: atom_id res chain seq x y z
N MET A 1 -56.87 -17.23 -65.89
CA MET A 1 -55.42 -16.98 -66.04
C MET A 1 -54.72 -17.67 -64.90
N LYS A 2 -53.90 -18.68 -65.21
CA LYS A 2 -53.01 -19.32 -64.25
C LYS A 2 -51.98 -18.27 -63.85
N ILE A 3 -52.03 -17.79 -62.61
CA ILE A 3 -50.89 -17.07 -62.01
C ILE A 3 -49.72 -18.03 -62.15
N GLY A 4 -48.71 -17.63 -62.93
CA GLY A 4 -47.64 -18.53 -63.34
C GLY A 4 -46.91 -19.04 -62.11
N GLU A 5 -46.59 -20.33 -62.08
CA GLU A 5 -45.81 -20.96 -60.99
C GLU A 5 -44.53 -20.18 -60.65
N THR A 6 -44.00 -19.42 -61.62
CA THR A 6 -42.88 -18.48 -61.47
C THR A 6 -43.18 -17.27 -60.57
N GLU A 7 -44.38 -16.69 -60.62
CA GLU A 7 -44.75 -15.54 -59.75
C GLU A 7 -44.96 -15.98 -58.30
N LEU A 8 -45.57 -17.15 -58.10
CA LEU A 8 -45.73 -17.77 -56.79
C LEU A 8 -44.38 -18.12 -56.16
N ALA A 9 -43.46 -18.70 -56.93
CA ALA A 9 -42.09 -18.97 -56.48
C ALA A 9 -41.32 -17.68 -56.11
N ILE A 10 -41.50 -16.59 -56.85
CA ILE A 10 -40.88 -15.29 -56.54
C ILE A 10 -41.41 -14.73 -55.21
N ILE A 11 -42.72 -14.82 -54.97
CA ILE A 11 -43.35 -14.37 -53.72
C ILE A 11 -42.86 -15.20 -52.52
N ASP A 12 -42.72 -16.51 -52.68
CA ASP A 12 -42.20 -17.42 -51.65
C ASP A 12 -40.72 -17.14 -51.33
N ILE A 13 -39.91 -16.84 -52.35
CA ILE A 13 -38.50 -16.45 -52.15
C ILE A 13 -38.40 -15.11 -51.41
N ILE A 14 -39.22 -14.12 -51.76
CA ILE A 14 -39.23 -12.80 -51.11
C ILE A 14 -39.66 -12.91 -49.64
N THR A 15 -40.73 -13.67 -49.37
CA THR A 15 -41.24 -13.86 -48.00
C THR A 15 -40.25 -14.65 -47.14
N PHE A 16 -39.64 -15.71 -47.67
CA PHE A 16 -38.58 -16.45 -46.98
C PHE A 16 -37.37 -15.56 -46.66
N THR A 17 -36.93 -14.74 -47.63
CA THR A 17 -35.82 -13.79 -47.44
C THR A 17 -36.14 -12.76 -46.37
N GLY A 18 -37.37 -12.24 -46.33
CA GLY A 18 -37.85 -11.33 -45.29
C GLY A 18 -37.79 -11.96 -43.89
N ILE A 19 -38.29 -13.20 -43.75
CA ILE A 19 -38.24 -13.95 -42.49
C ILE A 19 -36.79 -14.19 -42.04
N LEU A 20 -35.90 -14.55 -42.95
CA LEU A 20 -34.49 -14.78 -42.66
C LEU A 20 -33.80 -13.50 -42.17
N ILE A 21 -34.06 -12.35 -42.81
CA ILE A 21 -33.52 -11.06 -42.40
C ILE A 21 -34.02 -10.68 -41.00
N THR A 22 -35.32 -10.83 -40.72
CA THR A 22 -35.87 -10.54 -39.39
C THR A 22 -35.29 -11.45 -38.31
N PHE A 23 -35.14 -12.75 -38.59
CA PHE A 23 -34.53 -13.70 -37.68
C PHE A 23 -33.06 -13.35 -37.39
N LEU A 24 -32.27 -13.08 -38.44
CA LEU A 24 -30.86 -12.68 -38.30
C LEU A 24 -30.73 -11.36 -37.52
N THR A 25 -31.59 -10.38 -37.79
CA THR A 25 -31.62 -9.11 -37.06
C THR A 25 -31.98 -9.33 -35.58
N GLY A 26 -32.92 -10.21 -35.28
CA GLY A 26 -33.28 -10.59 -33.91
C GLY A 26 -32.13 -11.25 -33.14
N VAL A 27 -31.43 -12.20 -33.77
CA VAL A 27 -30.25 -12.88 -33.18
C VAL A 27 -29.10 -11.90 -32.95
N LEU A 28 -28.87 -10.97 -33.88
CA LEU A 28 -27.86 -9.91 -33.74
C LEU A 28 -28.20 -8.96 -32.59
N ASN A 29 -29.45 -8.50 -32.48
CA ASN A 29 -29.90 -7.63 -31.39
C ASN A 29 -29.77 -8.29 -30.01
N LEU A 30 -30.13 -9.58 -29.88
CA LEU A 30 -29.94 -10.33 -28.64
C LEU A 30 -28.46 -10.43 -28.23
N SER A 31 -27.57 -10.66 -29.21
CA SER A 31 -26.13 -10.76 -28.97
C SER A 31 -25.51 -9.41 -28.58
N GLN A 32 -25.96 -8.32 -29.21
CA GLN A 32 -25.54 -6.95 -28.87
C GLN A 32 -26.01 -6.55 -27.46
N ASN A 33 -27.24 -6.88 -27.07
CA ASN A 33 -27.76 -6.59 -25.73
C ASN A 33 -26.98 -7.32 -24.63
N LYS A 34 -26.65 -8.61 -24.82
CA LYS A 34 -25.80 -9.36 -23.88
C LYS A 34 -24.40 -8.76 -23.75
N LYS A 35 -23.78 -8.38 -24.88
CA LYS A 35 -22.48 -7.71 -24.90
C LYS A 35 -22.51 -6.36 -24.17
N SER A 36 -23.54 -5.54 -24.42
CA SER A 36 -23.71 -4.23 -23.77
C SER A 36 -23.88 -4.37 -22.26
N LEU A 37 -24.75 -5.27 -21.79
CA LEU A 37 -24.94 -5.55 -20.36
C LEU A 37 -23.66 -6.02 -19.68
N TYR A 38 -22.91 -6.94 -20.31
CA TYR A 38 -21.63 -7.42 -19.79
C TYR A 38 -20.60 -6.29 -19.65
N ILE A 39 -20.42 -5.50 -20.71
CA ILE A 39 -19.49 -4.36 -20.74
C ILE A 39 -19.85 -3.36 -19.65
N ASN A 40 -21.14 -3.02 -19.52
CA ASN A 40 -21.62 -2.07 -18.52
C ASN A 40 -21.36 -2.57 -17.11
N ASN A 41 -21.63 -3.85 -16.83
CA ASN A 41 -21.40 -4.44 -15.52
C ASN A 41 -19.91 -4.47 -15.15
N ILE A 42 -19.04 -4.98 -16.02
CA ILE A 42 -17.59 -5.03 -15.74
C ILE A 42 -17.01 -3.64 -15.55
N THR A 43 -17.37 -2.70 -16.43
CA THR A 43 -16.89 -1.33 -16.32
C THR A 43 -17.34 -0.71 -15.00
N ARG A 44 -18.62 -0.87 -14.63
CA ARG A 44 -19.17 -0.35 -13.38
C ARG A 44 -18.44 -0.92 -12.16
N PHE A 45 -18.30 -2.24 -12.06
CA PHE A 45 -17.63 -2.86 -10.91
C PHE A 45 -16.16 -2.45 -10.80
N ARG A 46 -15.44 -2.39 -11.93
CA ARG A 46 -14.02 -1.94 -11.92
C ARG A 46 -13.87 -0.48 -11.55
N VAL A 47 -14.74 0.41 -12.04
CA VAL A 47 -14.71 1.83 -11.68
C VAL A 47 -14.97 2.02 -10.18
N VAL A 48 -15.93 1.27 -9.62
CA VAL A 48 -16.17 1.25 -8.17
C VAL A 48 -14.93 0.77 -7.43
N TRP A 49 -14.36 -0.36 -7.83
CA TRP A 49 -13.15 -0.92 -7.22
C TRP A 49 -11.97 0.06 -7.26
N ILE A 50 -11.69 0.69 -8.42
CA ILE A 50 -10.63 1.69 -8.59
C ILE A 50 -10.85 2.89 -7.66
N THR A 51 -12.10 3.38 -7.59
CA THR A 51 -12.43 4.53 -6.75
C THR A 51 -12.22 4.21 -5.28
N THR A 52 -12.74 3.07 -4.80
CA THR A 52 -12.57 2.62 -3.42
C THR A 52 -11.10 2.43 -3.06
N PHE A 53 -10.33 1.80 -3.94
CA PHE A 53 -8.90 1.61 -3.75
C PHE A 53 -8.15 2.95 -3.63
N ARG A 54 -8.45 3.91 -4.52
CA ARG A 54 -7.88 5.28 -4.44
C ARG A 54 -8.22 5.96 -3.12
N THR A 55 -9.44 5.80 -2.62
CA THR A 55 -9.83 6.33 -1.31
C THR A 55 -9.00 5.73 -0.18
N HIS A 56 -8.79 4.41 -0.18
CA HIS A 56 -7.95 3.78 0.84
C HIS A 56 -6.49 4.25 0.79
N ILE A 57 -5.91 4.40 -0.41
CA ILE A 57 -4.56 4.97 -0.57
C ILE A 57 -4.51 6.43 -0.09
N ALA A 58 -5.53 7.24 -0.39
CA ALA A 58 -5.60 8.62 0.09
C ALA A 58 -5.66 8.70 1.63
N CYS A 59 -6.44 7.83 2.27
CA CYS A 59 -6.47 7.73 3.73
C CYS A 59 -5.10 7.30 4.30
N LEU A 60 -4.40 6.35 3.66
CA LEU A 60 -3.06 5.95 4.08
C LEU A 60 -2.10 7.14 4.05
N LYS A 61 -2.14 7.94 2.98
CA LYS A 61 -1.33 9.13 2.84
C LYS A 61 -1.60 10.16 3.93
N GLU A 62 -2.88 10.42 4.21
CA GLU A 62 -3.28 11.34 5.26
C GLU A 62 -2.73 10.90 6.63
N LEU A 63 -2.81 9.60 6.92
CA LEU A 63 -2.26 9.03 8.15
C LEU A 63 -0.73 9.12 8.19
N SER A 64 -0.05 8.93 7.07
CA SER A 64 1.42 9.01 6.96
C SER A 64 1.98 10.43 6.89
N ASN A 65 1.12 11.46 6.82
CA ASN A 65 1.57 12.83 6.71
C ASN A 65 2.33 13.26 7.97
N ILE A 66 3.58 13.70 7.79
CA ILE A 66 4.50 14.10 8.87
C ILE A 66 3.89 15.19 9.76
N THR A 67 3.18 16.17 9.20
CA THR A 67 2.52 17.22 10.00
C THR A 67 1.45 16.64 10.92
N ASN A 68 0.64 15.70 10.42
CA ASN A 68 -0.38 15.02 11.22
C ASN A 68 0.26 14.15 12.31
N LEU A 69 1.35 13.45 11.97
CA LEU A 69 2.12 12.64 12.91
C LEU A 69 2.72 13.52 14.02
N TYR A 70 3.31 14.66 13.68
CA TYR A 70 3.86 15.60 14.65
C TYR A 70 2.80 16.13 15.63
N VAL A 71 1.64 16.59 15.14
CA VAL A 71 0.53 17.05 16.00
C VAL A 71 0.10 15.94 16.97
N ARG A 72 -0.05 14.70 16.47
CA ARG A 72 -0.45 13.54 17.30
C ARG A 72 0.60 13.14 18.33
N THR A 73 1.89 13.31 18.04
CA THR A 73 2.96 13.04 19.03
C THR A 73 3.00 14.08 20.13
N LYS A 74 2.57 15.33 19.85
CA LYS A 74 2.53 16.44 20.80
C LYS A 74 1.30 16.41 21.73
N ASP A 75 0.12 16.10 21.20
CA ASP A 75 -1.14 16.18 21.95
C ASP A 75 -1.36 14.99 22.92
N GLY A 76 -0.55 13.93 22.81
CA GLY A 76 -0.49 12.81 23.76
C GLY A 76 -1.75 11.94 23.86
N THR A 77 -2.86 12.39 23.30
CA THR A 77 -4.19 11.82 23.45
C THR A 77 -4.55 11.01 22.20
N ASN A 78 -4.81 9.72 22.41
CA ASN A 78 -5.36 8.78 21.43
C ASN A 78 -4.39 8.16 20.38
N LYS A 79 -3.19 7.74 20.82
CA LYS A 79 -2.27 6.91 20.01
C LYS A 79 -2.87 5.56 19.58
N ILE A 80 -3.79 5.01 20.39
CA ILE A 80 -4.41 3.70 20.12
C ILE A 80 -5.43 3.80 18.98
N ALA A 81 -6.31 4.81 18.96
CA ALA A 81 -7.26 4.97 17.85
C ALA A 81 -6.55 5.20 16.52
N TYR A 82 -5.48 6.00 16.51
CA TYR A 82 -4.65 6.19 15.31
C TYR A 82 -4.07 4.87 14.79
N ARG A 83 -3.43 4.07 15.67
CA ARG A 83 -2.85 2.78 15.27
C ARG A 83 -3.91 1.83 14.72
N ARG A 84 -5.09 1.77 15.35
CA ARG A 84 -6.22 0.97 14.84
C ARG A 84 -6.69 1.44 13.46
N GLU A 85 -6.74 2.75 13.24
CA GLU A 85 -7.11 3.32 11.96
C GLU A 85 -6.09 2.99 10.87
N LEU A 86 -4.80 3.14 11.17
CA LEU A 86 -3.70 2.75 10.29
C LEU A 86 -3.76 1.26 9.94
N GLU A 87 -3.91 0.38 10.94
CA GLU A 87 -4.07 -1.06 10.71
C GLU A 87 -5.29 -1.39 9.85
N LYS A 88 -6.42 -0.73 10.11
CA LYS A 88 -7.64 -0.90 9.32
C LYS A 88 -7.41 -0.50 7.86
N VAL A 89 -6.81 0.65 7.59
CA VAL A 89 -6.56 1.13 6.22
C VAL A 89 -5.60 0.20 5.49
N VAL A 90 -4.51 -0.23 6.13
CA VAL A 90 -3.56 -1.20 5.57
C VAL A 90 -4.24 -2.53 5.25
N ALA A 91 -5.06 -3.05 6.15
CA ALA A 91 -5.82 -4.28 5.91
C ALA A 91 -6.80 -4.14 4.74
N LEU A 92 -7.52 -3.00 4.64
CA LEU A 92 -8.43 -2.73 3.54
C LEU A 92 -7.70 -2.66 2.19
N ILE A 93 -6.53 -2.03 2.12
CA ILE A 93 -5.69 -2.00 0.92
C ILE A 93 -5.30 -3.43 0.52
N LYS A 94 -4.81 -4.23 1.46
CA LYS A 94 -4.42 -5.63 1.22
C LYS A 94 -5.59 -6.48 0.72
N MET A 95 -6.78 -6.29 1.28
CA MET A 95 -7.99 -7.02 0.84
C MET A 95 -8.45 -6.64 -0.56
N HIS A 96 -8.13 -5.42 -1.03
CA HIS A 96 -8.44 -5.00 -2.38
C HIS A 96 -7.44 -5.55 -3.41
N LEU A 97 -6.21 -5.83 -3.00
CA LEU A 97 -5.14 -6.33 -3.85
C LEU A 97 -5.15 -7.86 -3.94
N ASN A 98 -4.57 -8.40 -5.02
CA ASN A 98 -4.48 -9.85 -5.20
C ASN A 98 -3.13 -10.39 -4.73
N PHE A 99 -3.11 -11.33 -3.78
CA PHE A 99 -1.88 -11.89 -3.20
C PHE A 99 -0.96 -12.66 -4.17
N THR A 100 -1.40 -12.91 -5.41
CA THR A 100 -0.60 -13.63 -6.42
C THR A 100 0.08 -12.73 -7.44
N GLY A 101 -0.35 -11.47 -7.59
CA GLY A 101 0.19 -10.55 -8.59
C GLY A 101 1.51 -9.96 -8.13
N LYS A 102 2.51 -9.90 -9.02
CA LYS A 102 3.84 -9.35 -8.66
C LYS A 102 3.75 -7.88 -8.19
N LEU A 103 2.96 -7.08 -8.89
CA LEU A 103 2.77 -5.65 -8.57
C LEU A 103 1.97 -5.46 -7.28
N ASP A 104 0.96 -6.31 -7.06
CA ASP A 104 0.20 -6.35 -5.80
C ASP A 104 1.09 -6.68 -4.61
N ILE A 105 1.92 -7.73 -4.72
CA ILE A 105 2.84 -8.13 -3.64
C ILE A 105 3.83 -7.01 -3.31
N GLU A 106 4.36 -6.34 -4.33
CA GLU A 106 5.26 -5.20 -4.17
C GLU A 106 4.58 -4.04 -3.45
N LEU A 107 3.34 -3.71 -3.84
CA LEU A 107 2.57 -2.67 -3.17
C LEU A 107 2.22 -3.04 -1.72
N ILE A 108 1.80 -4.28 -1.48
CA ILE A 108 1.52 -4.80 -0.13
C ILE A 108 2.76 -4.68 0.75
N SER A 109 3.93 -5.07 0.22
CA SER A 109 5.20 -4.97 0.94
C SER A 109 5.51 -3.53 1.34
N LYS A 110 5.38 -2.59 0.40
CA LYS A 110 5.66 -1.17 0.64
C LYS A 110 4.68 -0.54 1.63
N VAL A 111 3.40 -0.91 1.56
CA VAL A 111 2.38 -0.44 2.52
C VAL A 111 2.62 -0.99 3.93
N GLU A 112 3.03 -2.24 4.06
CA GLU A 112 3.42 -2.84 5.35
C GLU A 112 4.70 -2.21 5.92
N GLU A 113 5.68 -1.94 5.07
CA GLU A 113 6.90 -1.22 5.43
C GLU A 113 6.60 0.18 5.94
N LEU A 114 5.76 0.95 5.22
CA LEU A 114 5.31 2.27 5.65
C LEU A 114 4.62 2.23 7.01
N LYS A 115 3.73 1.25 7.24
CA LYS A 115 3.08 1.04 8.54
C LYS A 115 4.11 0.80 9.65
N SER A 116 5.10 -0.06 9.40
CA SER A 116 6.17 -0.37 10.35
C SER A 116 7.02 0.87 10.68
N THR A 117 7.34 1.69 9.68
CA THR A 117 8.11 2.93 9.85
C THR A 117 7.31 3.97 10.64
N ILE A 118 6.03 4.15 10.35
CA ILE A 118 5.14 5.04 11.13
C ILE A 118 5.05 4.59 12.59
N ASN A 119 4.88 3.28 12.84
CA ASN A 119 4.89 2.76 14.21
C ASN A 119 6.21 3.03 14.92
N SER A 120 7.32 2.86 14.22
CA SER A 120 8.68 3.11 14.73
C SER A 120 8.87 4.58 15.10
N TYR A 121 8.43 5.50 14.23
CA TYR A 121 8.38 6.94 14.47
C TYR A 121 7.60 7.29 15.74
N LEU A 122 6.39 6.75 15.90
CA LEU A 122 5.55 7.03 17.06
C LEU A 122 6.15 6.47 18.37
N LEU A 123 6.82 5.32 18.31
CA LEU A 123 7.49 4.72 19.46
C LEU A 123 8.74 5.51 19.87
N MET A 124 9.52 5.99 18.90
CA MET A 124 10.69 6.84 19.19
C MET A 124 10.28 8.17 19.83
N TYR A 125 9.23 8.81 19.33
CA TYR A 125 8.64 9.99 19.98
C TYR A 125 8.11 9.70 21.39
N TYR A 126 7.48 8.54 21.60
CA TYR A 126 7.03 8.12 22.92
C TYR A 126 8.22 7.99 23.88
N CYS A 127 9.29 7.32 23.44
CA CYS A 127 10.53 7.16 24.20
C CYS A 127 11.09 8.53 24.62
N LYS A 128 11.31 9.40 23.64
CA LYS A 128 11.80 10.76 23.86
C LYS A 128 10.94 11.55 24.85
N ASN A 129 9.64 11.62 24.62
CA ASN A 129 8.74 12.44 25.45
C ASN A 129 8.63 11.93 26.89
N LYS A 130 8.72 10.61 27.11
CA LYS A 130 8.68 10.01 28.44
C LYS A 130 9.93 10.33 29.27
N ILE A 131 11.09 10.42 28.62
CA ILE A 131 12.38 10.60 29.31
C ILE A 131 12.77 12.07 29.45
N LYS A 132 12.25 12.94 28.57
CA LYS A 132 12.65 14.37 28.46
C LYS A 132 12.56 15.18 29.76
N SER A 133 11.61 14.87 30.66
CA SER A 133 11.34 15.66 31.87
C SER A 133 11.89 15.05 33.17
N ILE A 134 12.69 13.98 33.10
CA ILE A 134 13.16 13.28 34.28
C ILE A 134 14.58 13.76 34.67
N GLU A 135 14.68 14.45 35.80
CA GLU A 135 15.96 14.97 36.31
C GLU A 135 16.72 13.94 37.17
N ASN A 136 16.00 13.03 37.84
CA ASN A 136 16.61 12.01 38.70
C ASN A 136 17.17 10.85 37.86
N ASN A 137 18.48 10.64 37.93
CA ASN A 137 19.19 9.59 37.20
C ASN A 137 18.66 8.17 37.48
N SER A 138 18.21 7.87 38.70
CA SER A 138 17.68 6.53 39.04
C SER A 138 16.30 6.29 38.44
N GLU A 139 15.45 7.31 38.48
CA GLU A 139 14.11 7.31 37.88
C GLU A 139 14.18 7.26 36.36
N LEU A 140 15.16 7.96 35.77
CA LEU A 140 15.40 8.01 34.33
C LEU A 140 15.74 6.63 33.75
N VAL A 141 16.55 5.83 34.43
CA VAL A 141 16.87 4.46 34.01
C VAL A 141 15.67 3.53 34.16
N ASN A 142 14.88 3.69 35.22
CA ASN A 142 13.68 2.87 35.44
C ASN A 142 12.59 3.16 34.40
N GLU A 143 12.27 4.43 34.14
CA GLU A 143 11.32 4.82 33.09
C GLU A 143 11.82 4.43 31.70
N PHE A 144 13.12 4.51 31.44
CA PHE A 144 13.70 3.98 30.20
C PHE A 144 13.44 2.48 30.05
N TYR A 145 13.57 1.69 31.11
CA TYR A 145 13.27 0.26 31.06
C TYR A 145 11.80 -0.04 30.80
N GLU A 146 10.89 0.76 31.36
CA GLU A 146 9.46 0.66 31.07
C GLU A 146 9.16 1.01 29.61
N VAL A 147 9.79 2.06 29.08
CA VAL A 147 9.68 2.44 27.67
C VAL A 147 10.16 1.30 26.77
N ILE A 148 11.32 0.70 27.05
CA ILE A 148 11.84 -0.43 26.27
C ILE A 148 10.88 -1.63 26.29
N GLU A 149 10.14 -1.86 27.38
CA GLU A 149 9.11 -2.92 27.42
C GLU A 149 7.92 -2.64 26.49
N VAL A 150 7.56 -1.38 26.31
CA VAL A 150 6.42 -0.99 25.45
C VAL A 150 6.78 -1.07 23.96
N ILE A 151 8.08 -1.00 23.60
CA ILE A 151 8.51 -1.05 22.20
C ILE A 151 8.20 -2.42 21.59
N SER A 152 7.36 -2.41 20.55
CA SER A 152 6.98 -3.58 19.77
C SER A 152 7.75 -3.73 18.47
N GLU A 153 8.38 -2.65 17.99
CA GLU A 153 9.08 -2.62 16.70
C GLU A 153 10.57 -2.93 16.89
N LYS A 154 11.05 -3.99 16.22
CA LYS A 154 12.45 -4.41 16.30
C LYS A 154 13.41 -3.33 15.81
N LYS A 155 13.02 -2.59 14.74
CA LYS A 155 13.81 -1.51 14.14
C LYS A 155 14.19 -0.44 15.17
N VAL A 156 13.22 -0.01 15.99
CA VAL A 156 13.44 0.99 17.06
C VAL A 156 14.47 0.51 18.07
N LEU A 157 14.40 -0.77 18.48
CA LEU A 157 15.39 -1.33 19.42
C LEU A 157 16.78 -1.43 18.81
N GLN A 158 16.87 -1.72 17.51
CA GLN A 158 18.14 -1.74 16.78
C GLN A 158 18.73 -0.33 16.68
N ASP A 159 17.93 0.68 16.31
CA ASP A 159 18.43 2.05 16.24
C ASP A 159 18.87 2.56 17.64
N ILE A 160 18.13 2.24 18.71
CA ILE A 160 18.54 2.56 20.09
C ILE A 160 19.84 1.82 20.48
N TRP A 161 19.96 0.55 20.10
CA TRP A 161 21.15 -0.25 20.34
C TRP A 161 22.37 0.33 19.62
N ASP A 162 22.21 0.71 18.36
CA ASP A 162 23.28 1.31 17.55
C ASP A 162 23.78 2.61 18.17
N LEU A 163 22.88 3.44 18.72
CA LEU A 163 23.26 4.62 19.51
C LEU A 163 23.99 4.25 20.80
N ALA A 164 23.57 3.18 21.48
CA ALA A 164 24.23 2.72 22.71
C ALA A 164 25.65 2.17 22.44
N MET A 165 25.87 1.59 21.25
CA MET A 165 27.11 0.90 20.89
C MET A 165 28.09 1.74 20.08
N SER A 166 27.66 2.81 19.41
CA SER A 166 28.53 3.74 18.66
C SER A 166 29.71 4.29 19.48
N ASN A 167 29.66 4.13 20.80
CA ASN A 167 30.60 4.72 21.75
C ASN A 167 31.46 3.70 22.51
N ASN A 168 31.12 2.40 22.47
CA ASN A 168 31.97 1.35 23.00
C ASN A 168 32.61 0.65 21.80
N ASN A 169 33.94 0.54 21.72
CA ASN A 169 34.68 -0.18 20.66
C ASN A 169 34.39 -1.70 20.65
N PHE A 170 33.14 -2.11 20.68
CA PHE A 170 32.70 -3.48 20.45
C PHE A 170 32.40 -3.62 18.96
N GLU A 171 33.02 -4.62 18.35
CA GLU A 171 32.68 -5.07 17.01
C GLU A 171 31.15 -5.19 16.90
N LYS A 172 30.56 -4.63 15.84
CA LYS A 172 29.16 -4.86 15.47
C LYS A 172 28.93 -6.37 15.50
N MET A 173 28.27 -6.84 16.55
CA MET A 173 28.11 -8.26 16.76
C MET A 173 27.01 -8.75 15.80
N ASP A 174 27.39 -9.49 14.76
CA ASP A 174 26.51 -10.17 13.78
C ASP A 174 25.36 -10.98 14.42
N SER A 175 25.48 -11.27 15.72
CA SER A 175 24.50 -11.99 16.53
C SER A 175 23.22 -11.18 16.82
N ILE A 176 23.24 -9.85 16.78
CA ILE A 176 22.12 -9.00 17.26
C ILE A 176 21.01 -8.89 16.23
N GLU A 177 21.35 -8.83 14.94
CA GLU A 177 20.35 -8.91 13.87
C GLU A 177 19.56 -10.22 13.92
N ARG A 178 20.15 -11.29 14.48
CA ARG A 178 19.49 -12.60 14.66
C ARG A 178 18.67 -12.69 15.95
N LEU A 179 18.79 -11.74 16.88
CA LEU A 179 18.02 -11.76 18.11
C LEU A 179 16.53 -11.51 17.83
N ASN A 180 15.68 -12.20 18.59
CA ASN A 180 14.26 -11.91 18.64
C ASN A 180 13.99 -10.62 19.45
N LEU A 181 12.76 -10.12 19.42
CA LEU A 181 12.39 -8.86 20.08
C LEU A 181 12.75 -8.84 21.57
N ILE A 182 12.48 -9.95 22.29
CA ILE A 182 12.76 -10.07 23.73
C ILE A 182 14.27 -10.03 24.00
N GLY A 183 15.06 -10.74 23.18
CA GLY A 183 16.52 -10.72 23.26
C GLY A 183 17.08 -9.31 23.06
N LEU A 184 16.58 -8.57 22.07
CA LEU A 184 16.98 -7.18 21.83
C LEU A 184 16.62 -6.25 22.99
N LYS A 185 15.41 -6.37 23.55
CA LYS A 185 15.01 -5.59 24.74
C LYS A 185 15.99 -5.79 25.89
N ASN A 186 16.32 -7.06 26.18
CA ASN A 186 17.25 -7.40 27.26
C ASN A 186 18.65 -6.84 27.01
N GLN A 187 19.15 -6.93 25.78
CA GLN A 187 20.46 -6.37 25.43
C GLN A 187 20.49 -4.84 25.61
N VAL A 188 19.50 -4.11 25.07
CA VAL A 188 19.41 -2.66 25.22
C VAL A 188 19.36 -2.24 26.71
N LYS A 189 18.58 -2.96 27.53
CA LYS A 189 18.53 -2.73 28.97
C LYS A 189 19.87 -2.98 29.65
N LEU A 190 20.57 -4.06 29.29
CA LEU A 190 21.88 -4.37 29.84
C LEU A 190 22.92 -3.31 29.47
N ALA A 191 22.93 -2.83 28.23
CA ALA A 191 23.86 -1.79 27.78
C ALA A 191 23.64 -0.45 28.52
N CYS A 192 22.38 -0.12 28.83
CA CYS A 192 22.04 1.11 29.55
C CYS A 192 22.04 0.96 31.08
N LYS A 193 22.36 -0.23 31.60
CA LYS A 193 22.29 -0.52 33.03
C LYS A 193 23.23 0.37 33.82
N ASN A 194 22.66 1.10 34.78
CA ASN A 194 23.38 2.04 35.64
C ASN A 194 24.14 3.15 34.87
N ASN A 195 23.78 3.42 33.62
CA ASN A 195 24.43 4.43 32.78
C ASN A 195 23.43 5.52 32.35
N PRO A 196 23.05 6.44 33.25
CA PRO A 196 22.06 7.47 32.97
C PRO A 196 22.53 8.47 31.89
N GLU A 197 23.85 8.67 31.74
CA GLU A 197 24.42 9.52 30.71
C GLU A 197 24.22 8.95 29.30
N LEU A 198 24.26 7.62 29.16
CA LEU A 198 23.93 6.94 27.91
C LEU A 198 22.45 7.14 27.54
N VAL A 199 21.54 7.03 28.52
CA VAL A 199 20.11 7.25 28.32
C VAL A 199 19.81 8.71 27.93
N LYS A 200 20.46 9.70 28.56
CA LYS A 200 20.37 11.11 28.16
C LYS A 200 20.86 11.34 26.74
N ARG A 201 21.96 10.69 26.35
CA ARG A 201 22.49 10.76 24.98
C ARG A 201 21.52 10.17 23.96
N ILE A 202 20.99 8.98 24.22
CA ILE A 202 19.96 8.34 23.38
C ILE A 202 18.78 9.31 23.20
N ASN A 203 18.36 9.98 24.26
CA ASN A 203 17.30 10.99 24.18
C ASN A 203 17.69 12.20 23.32
N ASN A 204 18.93 12.69 23.40
CA ASN A 204 19.42 13.80 22.56
C ASN A 204 19.54 13.42 21.08
N GLU A 205 20.05 12.21 20.81
CA GLU A 205 20.26 11.68 19.45
C GLU A 205 18.97 11.10 18.83
N SER A 206 17.91 10.91 19.63
CA SER A 206 16.60 10.47 19.14
C SER A 206 16.02 11.35 18.03
N ASN A 207 16.37 12.64 17.99
CA ASN A 207 15.98 13.55 16.91
C ASN A 207 16.49 13.09 15.54
N GLN A 208 17.73 12.61 15.47
CA GLN A 208 18.32 12.15 14.22
C GLN A 208 17.62 10.89 13.71
N ILE A 209 17.24 9.98 14.61
CA ILE A 209 16.46 8.80 14.26
C ILE A 209 15.05 9.19 13.79
N ILE A 210 14.43 10.15 14.46
CA ILE A 210 13.12 10.68 14.08
C ILE A 210 13.18 11.28 12.67
N GLU A 211 14.17 12.13 12.38
CA GLU A 211 14.38 12.73 11.06
C GLU A 211 14.61 11.66 9.98
N LYS A 212 15.40 10.62 10.30
CA LYS A 212 15.58 9.45 9.42
C LYS A 212 14.26 8.78 9.08
N TYR A 213 13.39 8.55 10.07
CA TYR A 213 12.06 7.97 9.81
C TYR A 213 11.15 8.91 9.01
N GLU A 214 11.25 10.23 9.18
CA GLU A 214 10.50 11.19 8.36
C GLU A 214 10.91 11.11 6.88
N CYS A 215 12.22 11.02 6.60
CA CYS A 215 12.74 10.78 5.26
C CYS A 215 12.23 9.46 4.68
N GLU A 216 12.36 8.36 5.43
CA GLU A 216 11.89 7.04 5.00
C GLU A 216 10.37 7.01 4.72
N ILE A 217 9.56 7.69 5.54
CA ILE A 217 8.11 7.83 5.30
C ILE A 217 7.85 8.60 3.99
N GLY A 218 8.64 9.64 3.70
CA GLY A 218 8.58 10.38 2.44
C GLY A 218 8.86 9.48 1.24
N GLU A 219 10.02 8.81 1.25
CA GLU A 219 10.45 7.89 0.19
C GLU A 219 9.43 6.76 -0.05
N LEU A 220 8.92 6.14 1.01
CA LEU A 220 7.93 5.07 0.90
C LEU A 220 6.59 5.57 0.33
N ASN A 221 6.19 6.80 0.64
CA ASN A 221 5.00 7.38 0.03
C ASN A 221 5.16 7.63 -1.46
N GLU A 222 6.35 8.08 -1.90
CA GLU A 222 6.68 8.26 -3.32
C GLU A 222 6.70 6.93 -4.07
N ASP A 223 7.33 5.90 -3.49
CA ASP A 223 7.33 4.53 -4.03
C ASP A 223 5.91 3.99 -4.19
N ILE A 224 5.07 4.13 -3.14
CA ILE A 224 3.67 3.71 -3.16
C ILE A 224 2.91 4.46 -4.26
N ASP A 225 3.16 5.75 -4.43
CA ASP A 225 2.54 6.55 -5.47
C ASP A 225 2.87 6.07 -6.87
N GLU A 226 4.15 5.80 -7.14
CA GLU A 226 4.57 5.29 -8.44
C GLU A 226 3.87 3.96 -8.74
N ILE A 227 3.90 3.03 -7.78
CA ILE A 227 3.29 1.70 -7.93
C ILE A 227 1.78 1.82 -8.14
N VAL A 228 1.09 2.63 -7.34
CA VAL A 228 -0.36 2.86 -7.45
C VAL A 228 -0.71 3.49 -8.80
N GLN A 229 0.06 4.47 -9.28
CA GLN A 229 -0.17 5.07 -10.59
C GLN A 229 -0.05 4.06 -11.72
N ILE A 230 0.99 3.21 -11.70
CA ILE A 230 1.17 2.13 -12.66
C ILE A 230 -0.01 1.16 -12.58
N TYR A 231 -0.40 0.77 -11.37
CA TYR A 231 -1.49 -0.17 -11.11
C TYR A 231 -2.81 0.36 -11.69
N LEU A 232 -3.19 1.60 -11.37
CA LEU A 232 -4.41 2.22 -11.84
C LEU A 232 -4.43 2.38 -13.37
N LYS A 233 -3.30 2.77 -13.97
CA LYS A 233 -3.14 2.84 -15.44
C LYS A 233 -3.28 1.45 -16.06
N ALA A 234 -2.70 0.41 -15.47
CA ALA A 234 -2.77 -0.96 -15.97
C ALA A 234 -4.21 -1.51 -15.94
N GLU A 235 -4.94 -1.29 -14.84
CA GLU A 235 -6.34 -1.70 -14.70
C GLU A 235 -7.28 -0.93 -15.65
N TRP A 236 -7.02 0.35 -15.87
CA TRP A 236 -7.76 1.12 -16.87
C TRP A 236 -7.56 0.59 -18.30
N ILE A 237 -6.32 0.25 -18.66
CA ILE A 237 -6.01 -0.38 -19.96
C ILE A 237 -6.68 -1.74 -20.06
N ARG A 238 -6.68 -2.54 -19.00
CA ARG A 238 -7.34 -3.84 -18.96
C ARG A 238 -8.84 -3.71 -19.22
N CYS A 239 -9.50 -2.77 -18.56
CA CYS A 239 -10.90 -2.46 -18.80
C CYS A 239 -11.18 -2.10 -20.27
N LYS A 240 -10.34 -1.26 -20.89
CA LYS A 240 -10.46 -0.90 -22.31
C LYS A 240 -10.29 -2.09 -23.26
N VAL A 241 -9.35 -2.99 -22.97
CA VAL A 241 -9.09 -4.18 -23.79
C VAL A 241 -10.26 -5.16 -23.69
N GLU A 242 -10.73 -5.45 -22.49
CA GLU A 242 -11.81 -6.42 -22.25
C GLU A 242 -13.15 -5.95 -22.83
N THR A 243 -13.44 -4.66 -22.79
CA THR A 243 -14.65 -4.08 -23.37
C THR A 243 -14.63 -4.06 -24.91
N ARG A 244 -13.44 -3.93 -25.51
CA ARG A 244 -13.29 -3.87 -26.98
C ARG A 244 -13.30 -5.26 -27.64
N VAL A 245 -12.70 -6.26 -27.00
CA VAL A 245 -12.37 -7.56 -27.65
C VAL A 245 -13.29 -8.72 -27.18
N TRP A 246 -14.39 -8.42 -26.47
CA TRP A 246 -15.37 -9.44 -26.05
C TRP A 246 -15.80 -10.36 -27.21
N PRO A 247 -15.80 -11.71 -27.02
CA PRO A 247 -15.54 -12.45 -25.77
C PRO A 247 -14.07 -12.82 -25.53
N TYR A 248 -13.14 -12.44 -26.40
CA TYR A 248 -11.74 -12.85 -26.33
C TYR A 248 -10.92 -11.88 -25.46
N ASN A 249 -10.36 -12.36 -24.35
CA ASN A 249 -9.43 -11.57 -23.56
C ASN A 249 -7.97 -11.89 -23.97
N ARG A 250 -7.27 -10.91 -24.56
CA ARG A 250 -5.83 -10.98 -24.87
C ARG A 250 -5.00 -10.02 -24.01
N TYR A 251 -5.49 -9.63 -22.84
CA TYR A 251 -4.74 -8.75 -21.95
C TYR A 251 -3.51 -9.47 -21.38
N ASN A 252 -2.33 -8.95 -21.67
CA ASN A 252 -1.06 -9.41 -21.10
C ASN A 252 -0.58 -8.39 -20.08
N GLU A 253 -0.90 -8.66 -18.81
CA GLU A 253 -0.59 -7.80 -17.68
C GLU A 253 0.90 -7.50 -17.55
N LYS A 254 1.75 -8.53 -17.60
CA LYS A 254 3.21 -8.38 -17.46
C LYS A 254 3.78 -7.40 -18.50
N LYS A 255 3.35 -7.52 -19.76
CA LYS A 255 3.79 -6.64 -20.86
C LYS A 255 3.26 -5.22 -20.72
N VAL A 256 2.10 -5.03 -20.12
CA VAL A 256 1.53 -3.68 -19.89
C VAL A 256 2.26 -3.00 -18.74
N ILE A 257 2.45 -3.70 -17.62
CA ILE A 257 3.16 -3.18 -16.45
C ILE A 257 4.60 -2.82 -16.80
N SER A 258 5.33 -3.67 -17.53
CA SER A 258 6.71 -3.37 -17.92
C SER A 258 6.81 -2.08 -18.74
N ARG A 259 5.92 -1.92 -19.73
CA ARG A 259 5.86 -0.70 -20.55
C ARG A 259 5.50 0.55 -19.75
N LEU A 260 4.67 0.42 -18.72
CA LEU A 260 4.31 1.54 -17.86
C LEU A 260 5.47 1.94 -16.93
N ARG A 261 6.24 0.98 -16.40
CA ARG A 261 7.47 1.26 -15.65
C ARG A 261 8.52 1.98 -16.50
N ASP A 262 8.79 1.47 -17.69
CA ASP A 262 9.76 2.09 -18.62
C ASP A 262 9.38 3.53 -19.00
N ARG A 263 8.08 3.86 -18.94
CA ARG A 263 7.58 5.20 -19.21
C ARG A 263 7.70 6.09 -17.99
N SER A 264 7.38 5.57 -16.80
CA SER A 264 7.54 6.26 -15.52
C SER A 264 8.98 6.72 -15.32
N HIS A 265 9.95 5.80 -15.51
CA HIS A 265 11.38 6.11 -15.37
C HIS A 265 11.88 7.16 -16.38
N ARG A 266 11.38 7.14 -17.62
CA ARG A 266 11.72 8.17 -18.62
C ARG A 266 11.15 9.53 -18.29
N GLU A 267 9.95 9.59 -17.70
CA GLU A 267 9.32 10.84 -17.29
C GLU A 267 10.01 11.44 -16.06
N SER A 268 10.58 10.62 -15.16
CA SER A 268 11.38 11.08 -14.01
C SER A 268 12.77 11.58 -14.38
N GLU A 269 13.43 11.03 -15.41
CA GLU A 269 14.76 11.49 -15.88
C GLU A 269 14.71 12.84 -16.63
N THR A 270 13.53 13.25 -17.09
CA THR A 270 13.34 14.51 -17.82
C THR A 270 12.91 15.69 -16.94
N LYS A 271 12.79 15.51 -15.62
CA LYS A 271 12.46 16.57 -14.65
C LYS A 271 13.68 16.94 -13.82
#